data_AF-A0A1S4DNP4-F1
#
_entry.id   AF-A0A1S4DNP4-F1
#
_cell.length_a   1.000
_cell.length_b   1.000
_cell.length_c   1.000
_cell.angle_alpha   90.00
_cell.angle_beta   90.00
_cell.angle_gamma   90.00
#
_symmetry.space_group_name_H-M   'P 1'
#
loop_
_entity.id
_entity.type
_entity.pdbx_description
1 polymer ?
#
loop_
_entity_poly.entity_id
_entity_poly.type
_entity_poly.pdbx_seq_one_letter_code
_entity_poly.pdbx_strand_id
1 'polypeptide(L)'
;MKTRGTLKKKATIALISQVELKKVDEALKDSSWIQTMQDEFEQFNKNQVWELVPKPANATVVGTKWVFRNKLNEEGKVVRNKAKLVAQGSSQQEEVDYDKTIAPIAR
;
A
#
# COMPACT_ATOMS: atom_id res chain seq x y z
N MET A 1 -35.04 -31.20 -7.22
CA MET A 1 -33.93 -30.66 -6.40
C MET A 1 -32.93 -29.99 -7.32
N LYS A 2 -33.00 -28.65 -7.51
CA LYS A 2 -32.13 -27.90 -8.43
C LYS A 2 -31.06 -27.18 -7.59
N THR A 3 -29.79 -27.50 -7.84
CA THR A 3 -28.64 -27.06 -7.05
C THR A 3 -28.28 -25.60 -7.32
N ARG A 4 -27.95 -24.87 -6.26
CA ARG A 4 -27.55 -23.45 -6.22
C ARG A 4 -26.16 -23.22 -6.83
N GLY A 5 -26.02 -23.41 -8.14
CA GLY A 5 -24.73 -23.45 -8.84
C GLY A 5 -24.23 -22.16 -9.51
N THR A 6 -24.97 -21.04 -9.44
CA THR A 6 -24.70 -19.90 -10.36
C THR A 6 -24.67 -18.54 -9.68
N LEU A 7 -23.88 -18.36 -8.62
CA LEU A 7 -23.61 -17.01 -8.06
C LEU A 7 -22.17 -16.77 -7.57
N LYS A 8 -21.22 -17.71 -7.74
CA LYS A 8 -19.86 -17.57 -7.17
C LYS A 8 -18.78 -16.99 -8.10
N LYS A 9 -19.07 -16.67 -9.36
CA LYS A 9 -18.03 -16.20 -10.32
C LYS A 9 -17.94 -14.68 -10.49
N LYS A 10 -18.98 -13.91 -10.13
CA LYS A 10 -19.00 -12.45 -10.40
C LYS A 10 -18.30 -11.60 -9.34
N ALA A 11 -18.17 -12.07 -8.10
CA ALA A 11 -17.69 -11.24 -6.99
C ALA A 11 -16.16 -11.16 -6.82
N THR A 12 -15.38 -11.97 -7.55
CA THR A 12 -13.94 -12.14 -7.25
C THR A 12 -13.03 -11.20 -8.04
N ILE A 13 -13.48 -10.65 -9.18
CA ILE A 13 -12.61 -9.88 -10.09
C ILE A 13 -12.26 -8.50 -9.51
N ALA A 14 -13.15 -7.89 -8.72
CA ALA A 14 -12.92 -6.60 -8.07
C ALA A 14 -11.81 -6.59 -6.99
N LEU A 15 -11.27 -7.77 -6.64
CA LEU A 15 -10.25 -7.91 -5.59
C LEU A 15 -8.82 -8.16 -6.12
N ILE A 16 -8.63 -8.34 -7.44
CA ILE A 16 -7.35 -8.78 -8.01
C ILE A 16 -6.59 -7.56 -8.55
N SER A 17 -5.48 -7.20 -7.89
CA SER A 17 -4.49 -6.27 -8.47
C SER A 17 -3.64 -7.01 -9.50
N GLN A 18 -3.77 -6.68 -10.78
CA GLN A 18 -3.01 -7.32 -11.85
C GLN A 18 -1.67 -6.63 -12.13
N VAL A 19 -1.53 -5.36 -11.76
CA VAL A 19 -0.31 -4.58 -12.01
C VAL A 19 0.27 -4.17 -10.66
N GLU A 20 1.33 -4.87 -10.29
CA GLU A 20 2.23 -4.46 -9.21
C GLU A 20 3.45 -3.80 -9.85
N LEU A 21 3.51 -2.47 -9.82
CA LEU A 21 4.72 -1.78 -10.21
C LEU A 21 5.80 -2.12 -9.19
N LYS A 22 6.86 -2.76 -9.66
CA LYS A 22 8.01 -3.14 -8.82
C LYS A 22 9.03 -2.01 -8.68
N LYS A 23 8.95 -1.00 -9.56
CA LYS A 23 9.90 0.11 -9.64
C LYS A 23 9.18 1.45 -9.52
N VAL A 24 9.73 2.32 -8.69
CA VAL A 24 9.23 3.69 -8.50
C VAL A 24 9.41 4.51 -9.77
N ASP A 25 10.49 4.28 -10.53
CA ASP A 25 10.77 5.00 -11.78
C ASP A 25 9.68 4.82 -12.85
N GLU A 26 8.98 3.69 -12.84
CA GLU A 26 7.85 3.43 -13.75
C GLU A 26 6.60 4.17 -13.28
N ALA A 27 6.37 4.23 -11.96
CA ALA A 27 5.28 5.00 -11.37
C ALA A 27 5.44 6.50 -11.59
N LEU A 28 6.67 7.03 -11.55
CA LEU A 28 6.97 8.44 -11.78
C LEU A 28 6.79 8.89 -13.25
N LYS A 29 6.54 7.97 -14.17
CA LYS A 29 6.24 8.32 -15.58
C LYS A 29 4.77 8.58 -15.82
N ASP A 30 3.91 8.19 -14.88
CA ASP A 30 2.46 8.26 -15.01
C ASP A 30 1.90 9.21 -13.94
N SER A 31 1.22 10.25 -14.41
CA SER A 31 0.61 11.26 -13.54
C SER A 31 -0.41 10.68 -12.57
N SER A 32 -1.10 9.59 -12.93
CA SER A 32 -2.08 8.94 -12.05
C SER A 32 -1.43 8.29 -10.84
N TRP A 33 -0.22 7.73 -11.00
CA TRP A 33 0.54 7.15 -9.90
C TRP A 33 1.16 8.24 -9.02
N ILE A 34 1.72 9.30 -9.63
CA ILE A 34 2.23 10.47 -8.90
C ILE A 34 1.13 11.09 -8.03
N GLN A 35 -0.07 11.32 -8.61
CA GLN A 35 -1.19 11.89 -7.86
C GLN A 35 -1.55 11.00 -6.67
N THR A 36 -1.58 9.68 -6.86
CA THR A 36 -1.90 8.75 -5.78
C THR A 36 -0.83 8.75 -4.68
N MET A 37 0.45 8.93 -5.01
CA MET A 37 1.54 9.07 -4.03
C MET A 37 1.40 10.37 -3.23
N GLN A 38 1.06 11.46 -3.91
CA GLN A 38 0.82 12.75 -3.27
C GLN A 38 -0.38 12.70 -2.33
N ASP A 39 -1.48 12.07 -2.75
CA ASP A 39 -2.67 11.88 -1.91
C ASP A 39 -2.34 11.11 -0.62
N GLU A 40 -1.47 10.09 -0.69
CA GLU A 40 -1.01 9.34 0.49
C GLU A 40 -0.19 10.23 1.43
N PHE A 41 0.75 11.02 0.91
CA PHE A 41 1.52 11.98 1.71
C PHE A 41 0.63 13.03 2.37
N GLU A 42 -0.35 13.56 1.65
CA GLU A 42 -1.32 14.48 2.21
C GLU A 42 -2.14 13.86 3.34
N GLN A 43 -2.50 12.57 3.22
CA GLN A 43 -3.18 11.86 4.30
C GLN A 43 -2.31 11.77 5.54
N PHE A 44 -1.01 11.51 5.40
CA PHE A 44 -0.10 11.51 6.55
C PHE A 44 -0.01 12.88 7.22
N ASN A 45 0.04 13.96 6.43
CA ASN A 45 0.03 15.33 6.94
C ASN A 45 -1.29 15.66 7.66
N LYS A 46 -2.42 15.32 7.06
CA LYS A 46 -3.76 15.53 7.64
C LYS A 46 -3.95 14.77 8.95
N ASN A 47 -3.42 13.55 9.03
CA ASN A 47 -3.53 12.73 10.23
C ASN A 47 -2.44 13.02 11.27
N GLN A 48 -1.45 13.87 10.95
CA GLN A 48 -0.31 14.20 11.81
C GLN A 48 0.41 12.96 12.37
N VAL A 49 0.52 11.92 11.56
CA VAL A 49 1.11 10.62 11.97
C VAL A 49 2.63 10.55 11.80
N TRP A 50 3.25 11.61 11.28
CA TRP A 50 4.69 11.68 11.05
C TRP A 50 5.21 13.11 11.21
N GLU A 51 6.48 13.21 11.57
CA GLU A 51 7.24 14.46 11.62
C GLU A 51 8.58 14.23 10.91
N LEU A 52 9.02 15.22 10.13
CA LEU A 52 10.33 15.18 9.50
C LEU A 52 11.40 15.60 10.52
N VAL A 53 12.16 14.63 11.02
CA VAL A 53 13.27 14.87 11.96
C VAL A 53 14.63 14.75 11.27
N PRO A 54 15.64 15.53 11.69
CA PRO A 54 17.00 15.37 11.18
C PRO A 54 17.54 13.98 11.52
N LYS A 55 18.40 13.43 10.64
CA LYS A 55 18.98 12.10 10.85
C LYS A 55 19.80 12.09 12.16
N PRO A 56 19.48 11.24 13.14
CA PRO A 56 20.29 11.08 14.34
C PRO A 56 21.65 10.45 13.99
N ALA A 57 22.72 10.90 14.65
CA ALA A 57 24.10 10.53 14.31
C ALA A 57 24.41 9.04 14.46
N ASN A 58 23.75 8.36 15.42
CA ASN A 58 24.04 6.98 15.80
C ASN A 58 22.87 6.01 15.58
N ALA A 59 21.85 6.38 14.80
CA ALA A 59 20.73 5.47 14.52
C ALA A 59 20.77 4.91 13.10
N THR A 60 20.39 3.64 12.99
CA THR A 60 20.11 2.99 11.70
C THR A 60 18.78 3.51 11.19
N VAL A 61 18.78 4.16 10.03
CA VAL A 61 17.54 4.65 9.41
C VAL A 61 16.87 3.47 8.69
N VAL A 62 15.68 3.08 9.13
CA VAL A 62 14.86 2.10 8.42
C VAL A 62 14.43 2.69 7.07
N GLY A 63 14.76 1.99 5.99
CA GLY A 63 14.35 2.39 4.65
C GLY A 63 12.83 2.34 4.47
N THR A 64 12.30 3.14 3.55
CA THR A 64 10.89 3.07 3.14
C THR A 64 10.79 2.63 1.69
N LYS A 65 9.70 1.95 1.33
CA LYS A 65 9.39 1.56 -0.05
C LYS A 65 7.96 1.89 -0.41
N TRP A 66 7.74 2.16 -1.70
CA TRP A 66 6.41 2.30 -2.25
C TRP A 66 5.83 0.93 -2.65
N VAL A 67 4.56 0.73 -2.32
CA VAL A 67 3.77 -0.42 -2.74
C VAL A 67 2.62 0.09 -3.60
N PHE A 68 2.61 -0.33 -4.87
CA PHE A 68 1.61 0.07 -5.84
C PHE A 68 0.63 -1.09 -6.09
N ARG A 69 -0.67 -0.77 -6.08
CA ARG A 69 -1.74 -1.70 -6.42
C ARG A 69 -2.82 -1.00 -7.23
N ASN A 70 -3.32 -1.66 -8.26
CA ASN A 70 -4.50 -1.21 -8.99
C ASN A 70 -5.77 -1.91 -8.47
N LYS A 71 -6.89 -1.21 -8.58
CA LYS A 71 -8.24 -1.76 -8.45
C LYS A 71 -8.87 -1.84 -9.83
N LEU A 72 -9.39 -3.01 -10.17
CA LEU A 72 -10.05 -3.27 -11.45
C LEU A 72 -11.57 -3.30 -11.28
N ASN A 73 -12.31 -2.94 -12.33
CA ASN A 73 -13.76 -3.21 -12.42
C ASN A 73 -14.01 -4.65 -12.86
N GLU A 74 -15.29 -5.03 -12.95
CA GLU A 74 -15.73 -6.34 -13.44
C GLU A 74 -15.28 -6.63 -14.88
N GLU A 75 -14.97 -5.59 -15.65
CA GLU A 75 -14.50 -5.66 -17.04
C GLU A 75 -12.96 -5.74 -17.14
N GLY A 76 -12.24 -5.75 -16.01
CA GLY A 76 -10.77 -5.79 -15.97
C GLY A 76 -10.08 -4.45 -16.24
N LYS A 77 -10.83 -3.34 -16.33
CA LYS A 77 -10.31 -1.99 -16.50
C LYS A 77 -9.88 -1.39 -15.16
N VAL A 78 -8.78 -0.66 -15.16
CA VAL A 78 -8.30 0.07 -13.97
C VAL A 78 -9.30 1.17 -13.60
N VAL A 79 -9.88 1.04 -12.41
CA VAL A 79 -10.79 2.03 -11.81
C VAL A 79 -10.03 2.99 -10.91
N ARG A 80 -9.05 2.47 -10.16
CA ARG A 80 -8.32 3.27 -9.18
C ARG A 80 -6.93 2.72 -8.93
N ASN A 81 -5.96 3.63 -8.91
CA ASN A 81 -4.62 3.34 -8.44
C ASN A 81 -4.52 3.57 -6.92
N LYS A 82 -3.70 2.76 -6.26
CA LYS A 82 -3.39 2.85 -4.84
C LYS A 82 -1.88 2.73 -4.65
N ALA A 83 -1.27 3.80 -4.17
CA ALA A 83 0.11 3.81 -3.73
C ALA A 83 0.11 3.85 -2.19
N LYS A 84 1.03 3.12 -1.57
CA LYS A 84 1.23 3.14 -0.12
C LYS A 84 2.71 3.24 0.18
N LEU A 85 3.08 4.13 1.08
CA LEU A 85 4.43 4.20 1.62
C LEU A 85 4.52 3.28 2.84
N VAL A 86 5.47 2.35 2.83
CA VAL A 86 5.63 1.34 3.88
C VAL A 86 7.09 1.28 4.31
N ALA A 87 7.35 1.19 5.61
CA ALA A 87 8.67 0.91 6.14
C ALA A 87 9.15 -0.49 5.68
N GLN A 88 10.45 -0.62 5.43
CA GLN A 88 11.09 -1.91 5.15
C GLN A 88 11.22 -2.70 6.45
N GLY A 89 10.10 -3.25 6.94
CA GLY A 89 10.04 -3.94 8.24
C GLY A 89 11.00 -5.13 8.40
N SER A 90 11.54 -5.69 7.31
CA SER A 90 12.56 -6.74 7.38
C SER A 90 13.87 -6.30 8.06
N SER A 91 14.12 -4.99 8.13
CA SER A 91 15.28 -4.42 8.81
C SER A 91 14.94 -3.85 10.18
N GLN A 92 13.69 -3.98 10.65
CA GLN A 92 13.28 -3.48 11.96
C GLN A 92 13.69 -4.44 13.06
N GLN A 93 14.24 -3.91 14.15
CA GLN A 93 14.55 -4.64 15.38
C GLN A 93 13.56 -4.25 16.48
N GLU A 94 13.01 -5.25 17.16
CA GLU A 94 12.19 -5.04 18.37
C GLU A 94 13.04 -4.36 19.46
N GLU A 95 12.44 -3.45 20.23
CA GLU A 95 13.10 -2.62 21.26
C GLU A 95 14.10 -1.58 20.72
N VAL A 96 14.33 -1.53 19.40
CA VAL A 96 15.16 -0.51 18.73
C VAL A 96 14.30 0.37 17.83
N ASP A 97 13.55 -0.24 16.91
CA ASP A 97 12.74 0.46 15.91
C ASP A 97 11.24 0.46 16.26
N TYR A 98 10.79 -0.46 17.12
CA TYR A 98 9.40 -0.50 17.61
C TYR A 98 9.30 -1.17 18.98
N ASP A 99 8.38 -0.68 19.81
CA ASP A 99 8.14 -1.20 21.16
C ASP A 99 6.91 -2.12 21.25
N LYS A 100 6.03 -2.10 20.24
CA LYS A 100 4.76 -2.84 20.25
C LYS A 100 4.40 -3.38 18.87
N THR A 101 4.10 -4.67 18.79
CA THR A 101 3.51 -5.30 17.62
C THR A 101 1.99 -5.37 17.77
N ILE A 102 1.24 -4.84 16.81
CA ILE A 102 -0.22 -4.98 16.78
C ILE A 102 -0.58 -6.07 15.77
N ALA A 103 -1.13 -7.19 16.25
CA ALA A 103 -1.62 -8.25 15.37
C ALA A 103 -2.89 -7.79 14.62
N PRO A 104 -3.06 -8.15 13.33
CA PRO A 104 -4.27 -7.82 12.60
C PRO A 104 -5.45 -8.59 13.19
N ILE A 105 -6.46 -7.85 13.68
CA ILE A 105 -7.70 -8.44 14.17
C ILE A 105 -8.49 -8.94 12.96
N ALA A 106 -8.69 -10.26 12.86
CA ALA A 106 -9.63 -10.83 11.92
C ALA A 106 -11.07 -10.44 12.33
N ARG A 107 -11.82 -9.83 11.42
CA ARG A 107 -13.28 -9.66 11.51
C ARG A 107 -13.93 -10.34 10.31
#